data_AF-A0AAV0M7G4-F1
#
_entry.id   AF-A0AAV0M7G4-F1
#
_cell.length_a   1.000
_cell.length_b   1.000
_cell.length_c   1.000
_cell.angle_alpha   90.00
_cell.angle_beta   90.00
_cell.angle_gamma   90.00
#
_symmetry.space_group_name_H-M   'P 1'
#
loop_
_entity.id
_entity.type
_entity.pdbx_description
1 polymer ?
#
loop_
_entity_poly.entity_id
_entity_poly.type
_entity_poly.pdbx_seq_one_letter_code
_entity_poly.pdbx_strand_id
1 'polypeptide(L)'
;MTEVASSLVHELLGKRFEDVDQPIVDYIVNVLADEDFDFGEEGEGIFEALGELLVGAECVSDFPECRLVCSKLCEKLGKHGLAKPKPAVRSLTTPFRMNEGMEEEAAPKKKPEPVDGPLLTERDKLKIERKKRKDERQREAQYLVHVSEMEAVRAGMPRVSVNHDNSGGATVKDLHMDNFNISVGGRDLIVDGSLTLSFGRHYGLVGRNGTGKTTYLRHMAMHAIDGIPANCQVLHVEQEVVGDDTTALQCVLNSDIERTQLMEEEVRLIAQQRELEVEDALGNEKDQNGAAEKDAISDRLAQIYKRLEFIDAYSAEARAASILAGLSFTPEMQRKATKAFSGGWRMRIALARALFIEPDLLLLDEPTNHLDLHAVLWLETYLVKWPKTFIVVSHAREFLNTVLLDLLLSKFENY
;
A
#
# COMPACT_ATOMS: atom_id res chain seq x y z
N MET A 1 7.64 -17.59 -30.51
CA MET A 1 6.89 -17.85 -29.27
C MET A 1 5.41 -17.54 -29.49
N THR A 2 5.08 -16.30 -29.85
CA THR A 2 3.72 -15.80 -30.17
C THR A 2 2.99 -16.57 -31.27
N GLU A 3 3.62 -16.90 -32.41
CA GLU A 3 2.95 -17.69 -33.47
C GLU A 3 2.57 -19.11 -33.02
N VAL A 4 3.41 -19.73 -32.19
CA VAL A 4 3.17 -21.07 -31.64
C VAL A 4 2.07 -21.04 -30.58
N ALA A 5 2.10 -20.03 -29.69
CA ALA A 5 1.05 -19.80 -28.71
C ALA A 5 -0.30 -19.52 -29.39
N SER A 6 -0.34 -18.66 -30.40
CA SER A 6 -1.55 -18.37 -31.20
C SER A 6 -2.13 -19.64 -31.83
N SER A 7 -1.30 -20.43 -32.53
CA SER A 7 -1.76 -21.67 -33.17
C SER A 7 -2.35 -22.67 -32.15
N LEU A 8 -1.75 -22.78 -30.97
CA LEU A 8 -2.20 -23.74 -29.94
C LEU A 8 -3.49 -23.29 -29.24
N VAL A 9 -3.64 -21.99 -29.02
CA VAL A 9 -4.86 -21.41 -28.46
C VAL A 9 -6.02 -21.57 -29.44
N HIS A 10 -5.82 -21.27 -30.73
CA HIS A 10 -6.83 -21.51 -31.77
C HIS A 10 -7.16 -22.99 -31.95
N GLU A 11 -6.20 -23.90 -31.79
CA GLU A 11 -6.45 -25.35 -31.87
C GLU A 11 -7.29 -25.88 -30.70
N LEU A 12 -7.10 -25.34 -29.49
CA LEU A 12 -7.78 -25.82 -28.27
C LEU A 12 -9.15 -25.16 -28.03
N LEU A 13 -9.29 -23.86 -28.33
CA LEU A 13 -10.54 -23.12 -28.15
C LEU A 13 -11.40 -23.10 -29.42
N GLY A 14 -10.82 -23.38 -30.60
CA GLY A 14 -11.53 -23.63 -31.85
C GLY A 14 -12.51 -22.52 -32.23
N LYS A 15 -13.73 -22.90 -32.65
CA LYS A 15 -14.79 -21.96 -33.06
C LYS A 15 -15.25 -20.99 -31.98
N ARG A 16 -15.04 -21.31 -30.69
CA ARG A 16 -15.40 -20.41 -29.56
C ARG A 16 -14.46 -19.22 -29.44
N PHE A 17 -13.33 -19.28 -30.13
CA PHE A 17 -12.31 -18.24 -30.14
C PHE A 17 -12.38 -17.34 -31.38
N GLU A 18 -13.20 -17.71 -32.38
CA GLU A 18 -13.43 -16.92 -33.60
C GLU A 18 -14.44 -15.78 -33.37
N ASP A 19 -15.32 -15.92 -32.37
CA ASP A 19 -16.34 -14.93 -32.00
C ASP A 19 -15.84 -13.94 -30.92
N VAL A 20 -14.57 -14.05 -30.51
CA VAL A 20 -13.95 -13.23 -29.45
C VAL A 20 -13.25 -12.02 -30.09
N ASP A 21 -13.37 -10.86 -29.44
CA ASP A 21 -12.72 -9.63 -29.91
C ASP A 21 -11.19 -9.81 -30.04
N GLN A 22 -10.64 -9.39 -31.18
CA GLN A 22 -9.23 -9.54 -31.51
C GLN A 22 -8.24 -9.02 -30.44
N PRO A 23 -8.51 -7.90 -29.72
CA PRO A 23 -7.65 -7.46 -28.63
C PRO A 23 -7.56 -8.45 -27.45
N ILE A 24 -8.64 -9.19 -27.17
CA ILE A 24 -8.67 -10.21 -26.11
C ILE A 24 -7.84 -11.41 -26.53
N VAL A 25 -7.95 -11.79 -27.80
CA VAL A 25 -7.13 -12.84 -28.42
C VAL A 25 -5.65 -12.49 -28.34
N ASP A 26 -5.28 -11.27 -28.74
CA ASP A 26 -3.91 -10.79 -28.72
C ASP A 26 -3.35 -10.75 -27.29
N TYR A 27 -4.15 -10.34 -26.31
CA TYR A 27 -3.77 -10.37 -24.90
C TYR A 27 -3.47 -11.80 -24.40
N ILE A 28 -4.36 -12.76 -24.66
CA ILE A 28 -4.19 -14.16 -24.26
C ILE A 28 -2.91 -14.74 -24.88
N VAL A 29 -2.69 -14.49 -26.18
CA VAL A 29 -1.51 -14.98 -26.89
C VAL A 29 -0.22 -14.35 -26.35
N ASN A 30 -0.23 -13.05 -26.03
CA ASN A 30 0.94 -12.36 -25.49
C ASN A 30 1.30 -12.84 -24.08
N VAL A 31 0.30 -13.08 -23.22
CA VAL A 31 0.52 -13.63 -21.87
C VAL A 31 1.14 -15.03 -21.94
N LEU A 32 0.64 -15.89 -22.83
CA LEU A 32 1.16 -17.26 -22.99
C LEU A 32 2.50 -17.33 -23.75
N ALA A 33 2.88 -16.26 -24.44
CA ALA A 33 4.13 -16.17 -25.19
C ALA A 33 5.27 -15.50 -24.41
N ASP A 34 5.00 -14.93 -23.25
CA ASP A 34 6.00 -14.34 -22.36
C ASP A 34 6.94 -15.43 -21.82
N GLU A 35 8.25 -15.23 -22.00
CA GLU A 35 9.28 -16.20 -21.63
C GLU A 35 9.43 -16.38 -20.11
N ASP A 36 8.98 -15.38 -19.33
CA ASP A 36 9.00 -15.35 -17.87
C ASP A 36 7.66 -15.72 -17.24
N PHE A 37 6.65 -16.07 -18.05
CA PHE A 37 5.33 -16.46 -17.55
C PHE A 37 5.39 -17.76 -16.72
N ASP A 38 4.83 -17.71 -15.51
CA ASP A 38 4.78 -18.87 -14.62
C ASP A 38 3.51 -19.69 -14.90
N PHE A 39 3.66 -20.77 -15.67
CA PHE A 39 2.55 -21.65 -16.02
C PHE A 39 1.94 -22.42 -14.83
N GLY A 40 2.66 -22.49 -13.69
CA GLY A 40 2.23 -23.25 -12.51
C GLY A 40 2.26 -24.77 -12.68
N GLU A 41 1.89 -25.52 -11.64
CA GLU A 41 1.64 -26.96 -11.76
C GLU A 41 0.28 -27.19 -12.44
N GLU A 42 0.22 -28.12 -13.39
CA GLU A 42 -1.01 -28.49 -14.12
C GLU A 42 -1.80 -27.32 -14.74
N GLY A 43 -1.15 -26.19 -15.04
CA GLY A 43 -1.78 -25.02 -15.65
C GLY A 43 -2.47 -24.06 -14.68
N GLU A 44 -2.21 -24.16 -13.37
CA GLU A 44 -2.76 -23.23 -12.37
C GLU A 44 -2.41 -21.76 -12.66
N GLY A 45 -1.18 -21.47 -13.12
CA GLY A 45 -0.78 -20.10 -13.44
C GLY A 45 -1.54 -19.52 -14.63
N ILE A 46 -1.91 -20.36 -15.62
CA ILE A 46 -2.79 -19.95 -16.72
C ILE A 46 -4.20 -19.67 -16.19
N PHE A 47 -4.72 -20.50 -15.30
CA PHE A 47 -6.05 -20.31 -14.72
C PHE A 47 -6.14 -19.04 -13.87
N GLU A 48 -5.12 -18.74 -13.06
CA GLU A 48 -5.07 -17.50 -12.27
C GLU A 48 -4.97 -16.24 -13.15
N ALA A 49 -4.17 -16.30 -14.22
CA ALA A 49 -3.96 -15.14 -15.09
C ALA A 49 -5.11 -14.90 -16.09
N LEU A 50 -5.71 -15.97 -16.62
CA LEU A 50 -6.63 -15.91 -17.77
C LEU A 50 -8.01 -16.52 -17.48
N GLY A 51 -8.23 -17.14 -16.31
CA GLY A 51 -9.46 -17.91 -16.05
C GLY A 51 -10.73 -17.08 -16.04
N GLU A 52 -10.71 -15.91 -15.40
CA GLU A 52 -11.85 -14.98 -15.42
C GLU A 52 -12.12 -14.44 -16.82
N LEU A 53 -11.06 -14.18 -17.60
CA LEU A 53 -11.16 -13.68 -18.96
C LEU A 53 -11.74 -14.73 -19.92
N LEU A 54 -11.33 -15.99 -19.78
CA LEU A 54 -11.81 -17.11 -20.59
C LEU A 54 -13.29 -17.43 -20.33
N VAL A 55 -13.76 -17.29 -19.09
CA VAL A 55 -15.17 -17.45 -18.75
C VAL A 55 -15.97 -16.20 -19.15
N GLY A 56 -15.43 -15.00 -18.94
CA GLY A 56 -16.07 -13.74 -19.27
C GLY A 56 -16.22 -13.47 -20.77
N ALA A 57 -15.30 -13.99 -21.59
CA ALA A 57 -15.36 -13.92 -23.05
C ALA A 57 -16.15 -15.07 -23.68
N GLU A 58 -16.85 -15.89 -22.89
CA GLU A 58 -17.62 -17.07 -23.34
C GLU A 58 -16.79 -18.13 -24.09
N CYS A 59 -15.45 -18.08 -24.00
CA CYS A 59 -14.56 -19.10 -24.54
C CYS A 59 -14.80 -20.47 -23.87
N VAL A 60 -15.20 -20.44 -22.59
CA VAL A 60 -15.43 -21.61 -21.74
C VAL A 60 -16.72 -21.43 -20.93
N SER A 61 -17.47 -22.50 -20.70
CA SER A 61 -18.82 -22.42 -20.13
C SER A 61 -18.86 -22.32 -18.60
N ASP A 62 -17.84 -22.83 -17.90
CA ASP A 62 -17.71 -22.70 -16.45
C ASP A 62 -16.25 -22.77 -15.96
N PHE A 63 -16.02 -22.40 -14.69
CA PHE A 63 -14.69 -22.44 -14.07
C PHE A 63 -14.06 -23.85 -14.02
N PRO A 64 -14.80 -24.94 -13.78
CA PRO A 64 -14.29 -26.32 -13.90
C PRO A 64 -13.78 -26.69 -15.30
N GLU A 65 -14.53 -26.38 -16.35
CA GLU A 65 -14.10 -26.56 -17.75
C GLU A 65 -12.89 -25.67 -18.05
N CYS A 66 -12.85 -24.45 -17.49
CA CYS A 66 -11.72 -23.53 -17.65
C CYS A 66 -10.42 -24.11 -17.08
N ARG A 67 -10.45 -24.73 -15.89
CA ARG A 67 -9.28 -25.42 -15.31
C ARG A 67 -8.79 -26.56 -16.21
N LEU A 68 -9.71 -27.33 -16.80
CA LEU A 68 -9.35 -28.42 -17.71
C LEU A 68 -8.70 -27.90 -19.00
N VAL A 69 -9.19 -26.79 -19.54
CA VAL A 69 -8.63 -26.13 -20.72
C VAL A 69 -7.23 -25.56 -20.42
N CYS A 70 -7.06 -24.91 -19.26
CA CYS A 70 -5.77 -24.37 -18.81
C CYS A 70 -4.72 -25.47 -18.63
N SER A 71 -5.12 -26.61 -18.07
CA SER A 71 -4.24 -27.78 -17.91
C SER A 71 -3.78 -28.36 -19.27
N LYS A 72 -4.70 -28.47 -20.24
CA LYS A 72 -4.37 -28.91 -21.61
C LYS A 72 -3.50 -27.91 -22.36
N LEU A 73 -3.72 -26.60 -22.18
CA LEU A 73 -2.87 -25.55 -22.71
C LEU A 73 -1.44 -25.67 -22.16
N CYS A 74 -1.30 -25.85 -20.85
CA CYS A 74 -0.01 -26.06 -20.20
C CYS A 74 0.73 -27.30 -20.76
N GLU A 75 0.03 -28.42 -20.93
CA GLU A 75 0.61 -29.65 -21.45
C GLU A 75 1.11 -29.49 -22.90
N LYS A 76 0.32 -28.84 -23.76
CA LYS A 76 0.71 -28.60 -25.16
C LYS A 76 1.84 -27.57 -25.27
N LEU A 77 1.79 -26.47 -24.52
CA LEU A 77 2.84 -25.45 -24.51
C LEU A 77 4.17 -25.99 -23.96
N GLY A 78 4.11 -26.91 -22.99
CA GLY A 78 5.28 -27.65 -22.50
C GLY A 78 5.93 -28.54 -23.56
N LYS A 79 5.15 -29.22 -24.40
CA LYS A 79 5.67 -30.05 -25.51
C LYS A 79 6.38 -29.23 -26.59
N HIS A 80 5.99 -27.96 -26.77
CA HIS A 80 6.60 -27.03 -27.73
C HIS A 80 7.75 -26.19 -27.12
N GLY A 81 8.16 -26.46 -25.89
CA GLY A 81 9.30 -25.80 -25.24
C GLY A 81 9.02 -24.38 -24.73
N LEU A 82 7.75 -23.95 -24.71
CA LEU A 82 7.33 -22.65 -24.14
C LEU A 82 7.18 -22.71 -22.62
N ALA A 83 6.68 -23.83 -22.08
CA ALA A 83 6.68 -24.05 -20.63
C ALA A 83 7.96 -24.81 -20.22
N LYS A 84 8.92 -24.09 -19.63
CA LYS A 84 10.11 -24.73 -19.05
C LYS A 84 9.68 -25.49 -17.78
N PRO A 85 9.95 -26.80 -17.65
CA PRO A 85 9.73 -27.47 -16.37
C PRO A 85 10.64 -26.83 -15.33
N LYS A 86 10.06 -26.15 -14.33
CA LYS A 86 10.83 -25.79 -13.13
C LYS A 86 11.40 -27.09 -12.56
N PRO A 87 12.68 -27.15 -12.20
CA PRO A 87 13.16 -28.25 -11.39
C PRO A 87 12.30 -28.24 -10.13
N ALA A 88 11.60 -29.35 -9.87
CA ALA A 88 10.84 -29.54 -8.65
C ALA A 88 11.72 -29.07 -7.49
N VAL A 89 11.28 -28.03 -6.79
CA VAL A 89 11.98 -27.51 -5.62
C VAL A 89 12.02 -28.67 -4.63
N ARG A 90 13.14 -29.38 -4.59
CA ARG A 90 13.49 -30.24 -3.48
C ARG A 90 13.56 -29.33 -2.28
N SER A 91 12.49 -29.35 -1.49
CA SER A 91 12.52 -28.92 -0.10
C SER A 91 13.65 -29.68 0.58
N LEU A 92 14.79 -29.00 0.72
CA LEU A 92 15.94 -29.44 1.48
C LEU A 92 16.29 -28.33 2.45
N THR A 93 15.72 -28.43 3.64
CA THR A 93 16.26 -27.88 4.87
C THR A 93 17.71 -28.33 5.08
N THR A 94 18.70 -27.49 4.79
CA THR A 94 19.85 -27.14 5.68
C THR A 94 20.85 -26.20 4.97
N PRO A 95 21.37 -25.16 5.64
CA PRO A 95 22.28 -24.17 5.04
C PRO A 95 23.74 -24.67 5.05
N PHE A 96 24.50 -24.32 4.01
CA PHE A 96 25.94 -24.59 3.91
C PHE A 96 26.75 -23.37 4.40
N ARG A 97 27.76 -23.61 5.25
CA ARG A 97 28.75 -22.63 5.75
C ARG A 97 29.95 -22.55 4.81
N MET A 98 30.56 -21.37 4.69
CA MET A 98 31.89 -21.18 4.10
C MET A 98 32.97 -21.24 5.18
N ASN A 99 33.96 -22.11 5.03
CA ASN A 99 35.38 -21.72 5.01
C ASN A 99 36.29 -22.89 4.57
N GLU A 100 37.41 -22.50 3.96
CA GLU A 100 38.61 -23.25 3.57
C GLU A 100 38.61 -23.98 2.22
N GLY A 101 39.28 -23.33 1.25
CA GLY A 101 40.57 -23.85 0.78
C GLY A 101 40.58 -24.69 -0.49
N MET A 102 41.33 -24.18 -1.46
CA MET A 102 42.05 -24.88 -2.53
C MET A 102 41.31 -25.10 -3.86
N GLU A 103 41.98 -24.60 -4.90
CA GLU A 103 41.77 -24.82 -6.32
C GLU A 103 41.82 -26.32 -6.66
N GLU A 104 41.00 -26.75 -7.63
CA GLU A 104 41.39 -27.45 -8.87
C GLU A 104 40.30 -28.40 -9.39
N GLU A 105 40.12 -28.28 -10.71
CA GLU A 105 39.77 -29.28 -11.72
C GLU A 105 38.52 -30.18 -11.58
N ALA A 106 37.75 -30.15 -12.68
CA ALA A 106 36.55 -30.93 -12.89
C ALA A 106 36.86 -32.44 -13.04
N ALA A 107 36.45 -33.23 -12.06
CA ALA A 107 36.40 -34.70 -12.14
C ALA A 107 35.01 -35.20 -12.57
N PRO A 108 34.91 -36.32 -13.33
CA PRO A 108 33.67 -36.77 -13.95
C PRO A 108 32.72 -37.43 -12.93
N LYS A 109 31.42 -37.22 -13.14
CA LYS A 109 30.32 -37.76 -12.32
C LYS A 109 30.39 -39.29 -12.20
N LYS A 110 30.81 -39.80 -11.04
CA LYS A 110 30.58 -41.20 -10.63
C LYS A 110 29.10 -41.41 -10.29
N LYS A 111 28.56 -42.55 -10.73
CA LYS A 111 27.21 -43.03 -10.36
C LYS A 111 27.13 -43.19 -8.83
N PRO A 112 25.99 -42.86 -8.19
CA PRO A 112 25.87 -42.92 -6.74
C PRO A 112 25.85 -44.38 -6.28
N GLU A 113 26.82 -44.75 -5.43
CA GLU A 113 26.74 -45.93 -4.56
C GLU A 113 25.88 -45.60 -3.33
N PRO A 114 25.13 -46.57 -2.79
CA PRO A 114 24.31 -46.36 -1.60
C PRO A 114 25.23 -46.26 -0.38
N VAL A 115 25.31 -45.07 0.22
CA VAL A 115 26.03 -44.85 1.47
C VAL A 115 25.07 -45.13 2.63
N ASP A 116 25.27 -46.23 3.34
CA ASP A 116 24.64 -46.51 4.64
C ASP A 116 25.22 -45.53 5.68
N GLY A 117 24.68 -44.32 5.72
CA GLY A 117 24.79 -43.41 6.87
C GLY A 117 23.67 -43.70 7.87
N PRO A 118 23.85 -43.42 9.18
CA PRO A 118 22.82 -43.68 10.16
C PRO A 118 21.57 -42.84 9.85
N LEU A 119 20.49 -43.52 9.45
CA LEU A 119 19.16 -42.94 9.26
C LEU A 119 18.77 -42.17 10.53
N LEU A 120 18.49 -40.87 10.42
CA LEU A 120 17.95 -40.07 11.53
C LEU A 120 16.75 -40.81 12.12
N THR A 121 16.87 -41.22 13.39
CA THR A 121 15.78 -41.93 14.05
C THR A 121 14.54 -41.04 14.16
N GLU A 122 13.36 -41.66 14.18
CA GLU A 122 12.06 -41.00 14.43
C GLU A 122 12.12 -40.02 15.62
N ARG A 123 12.90 -40.35 16.66
CA ARG A 123 13.15 -39.50 17.84
C ARG A 123 13.91 -38.21 17.53
N ASP A 124 14.85 -38.23 16.59
CA ASP A 124 15.63 -37.05 16.22
C ASP A 124 14.80 -36.10 15.34
N LYS A 125 13.98 -36.65 14.44
CA LYS A 125 12.99 -35.87 13.68
C LYS A 125 11.99 -35.17 14.62
N LEU A 126 11.46 -35.90 15.60
CA LEU A 126 10.58 -35.35 16.65
C LEU A 126 11.26 -34.28 17.52
N LYS A 127 12.56 -34.42 17.84
CA LYS A 127 13.30 -33.39 18.59
C LYS A 127 13.53 -32.13 17.76
N ILE A 128 13.90 -32.28 16.49
CA ILE A 128 14.07 -31.16 15.55
C ILE A 128 12.73 -30.42 15.37
N GLU A 129 11.64 -31.15 15.21
CA GLU A 129 10.30 -30.58 15.09
C GLU A 129 9.86 -29.84 16.37
N ARG A 130 10.11 -30.41 17.55
CA ARG A 130 9.85 -29.74 18.84
C ARG A 130 10.70 -28.47 19.02
N LYS A 131 11.97 -28.49 18.62
CA LYS A 131 12.84 -27.32 18.67
C LYS A 131 12.36 -26.24 17.70
N LYS A 132 12.01 -26.61 16.46
CA LYS A 132 11.45 -25.69 15.46
C LYS A 132 10.15 -25.05 15.94
N ARG A 133 9.22 -25.82 16.50
CA ARG A 133 7.96 -25.28 17.10
C ARG A 133 8.22 -24.38 18.31
N LYS A 134 9.25 -24.66 19.11
CA LYS A 134 9.64 -23.80 20.23
C LYS A 134 10.23 -22.47 19.73
N ASP A 135 11.14 -22.52 18.76
CA ASP A 135 11.75 -21.35 18.14
C ASP A 135 10.70 -20.51 17.39
N GLU A 136 9.75 -21.14 16.70
CA GLU A 136 8.63 -20.48 16.01
C GLU A 136 7.68 -19.79 16.99
N ARG A 137 7.25 -20.46 18.08
CA ARG A 137 6.47 -19.82 19.15
C ARG A 137 7.21 -18.67 19.81
N GLN A 138 8.53 -18.80 20.00
CA GLN A 138 9.33 -17.76 20.61
C GLN A 138 9.44 -16.54 19.68
N ARG A 139 9.53 -16.75 18.36
CA ARG A 139 9.48 -15.68 17.35
C ARG A 139 8.12 -15.03 17.25
N GLU A 140 7.04 -15.80 17.23
CA GLU A 140 5.67 -15.27 17.24
C GLU A 140 5.41 -14.41 18.47
N ALA A 141 5.86 -14.86 19.65
CA ALA A 141 5.78 -14.09 20.88
C ALA A 141 6.59 -12.78 20.80
N GLN A 142 7.81 -12.83 20.26
CA GLN A 142 8.63 -11.62 20.05
C GLN A 142 8.01 -10.67 19.01
N TYR A 143 7.40 -11.20 17.95
CA TYR A 143 6.69 -10.39 16.95
C TYR A 143 5.48 -9.69 17.57
N LEU A 144 4.69 -10.39 18.38
CA LEU A 144 3.54 -9.81 19.08
C LEU A 144 3.96 -8.70 20.05
N VAL A 145 5.04 -8.90 20.81
CA VAL A 145 5.61 -7.86 21.68
C VAL A 145 6.04 -6.66 20.86
N HIS A 146 6.80 -6.87 19.78
CA HIS A 146 7.23 -5.80 18.89
C HIS A 146 6.03 -5.04 18.27
N VAL A 147 4.98 -5.73 17.82
CA VAL A 147 3.76 -5.08 17.31
C VAL A 147 3.11 -4.24 18.41
N SER A 148 3.00 -4.74 19.64
CA SER A 148 2.42 -3.98 20.76
C SER A 148 3.25 -2.75 21.15
N GLU A 149 4.57 -2.85 21.11
CA GLU A 149 5.48 -1.72 21.33
C GLU A 149 5.31 -0.67 20.24
N MET A 150 5.22 -1.10 18.97
CA MET A 150 4.98 -0.22 17.83
C MET A 150 3.61 0.47 17.89
N GLU A 151 2.57 -0.22 18.33
CA GLU A 151 1.24 0.39 18.56
C GLU A 151 1.25 1.41 19.70
N ALA A 152 1.97 1.12 20.79
CA ALA A 152 2.12 2.05 21.90
C ALA A 152 2.90 3.32 21.49
N VAL A 153 3.97 3.17 20.72
CA VAL A 153 4.75 4.28 20.15
C VAL A 153 3.86 5.13 19.23
N ARG A 154 3.06 4.50 18.36
CA ARG A 154 2.12 5.19 17.47
C ARG A 154 1.05 5.97 18.24
N ALA A 155 0.55 5.43 19.35
CA ALA A 155 -0.45 6.11 20.18
C ALA A 155 0.08 7.42 20.81
N GLY A 156 1.40 7.53 21.00
CA GLY A 156 2.07 8.73 21.52
C GLY A 156 2.46 9.76 20.47
N MET A 157 2.24 9.49 19.17
CA MET A 157 2.67 10.39 18.09
C MET A 157 1.70 11.51 17.79
N PRO A 158 2.20 12.68 17.37
CA PRO A 158 1.36 13.75 16.87
C PRO A 158 0.55 13.25 15.67
N ARG A 159 -0.75 13.56 15.67
CA ARG A 159 -1.64 13.24 14.56
C ARG A 159 -1.22 14.02 13.32
N VAL A 160 -1.05 13.31 12.21
CA VAL A 160 -0.82 13.93 10.90
C VAL A 160 -2.14 14.53 10.42
N SER A 161 -2.13 15.82 10.12
CA SER A 161 -3.28 16.62 9.70
C SER A 161 -2.85 17.65 8.67
N VAL A 162 -3.81 18.21 7.94
CA VAL A 162 -3.53 19.31 6.99
C VAL A 162 -2.76 20.42 7.72
N ASN A 163 -1.65 20.85 7.12
CA ASN A 163 -0.83 21.93 7.64
C ASN A 163 -1.09 23.21 6.84
N HIS A 164 -1.67 24.22 7.50
CA HIS A 164 -1.98 25.52 6.89
C HIS A 164 -0.95 26.60 7.17
N ASP A 165 0.07 26.29 7.98
CA ASP A 165 1.11 27.25 8.30
C ASP A 165 2.09 27.36 7.13
N ASN A 166 1.76 28.27 6.22
CA ASN A 166 2.64 28.75 5.15
C ASN A 166 3.78 29.65 5.67
N SER A 167 3.93 29.77 6.99
CA SER A 167 5.10 30.40 7.57
C SER A 167 6.30 29.54 7.17
N GLY A 168 7.26 30.11 6.44
CA GLY A 168 8.47 29.45 5.96
C GLY A 168 9.40 28.95 7.06
N GLY A 169 8.89 28.20 8.04
CA GLY A 169 9.66 27.22 8.79
C GLY A 169 10.35 26.32 7.79
N ALA A 170 11.61 26.01 8.07
CA ALA A 170 12.51 25.32 7.15
C ALA A 170 11.74 24.25 6.38
N THR A 171 11.47 24.50 5.09
CA THR A 171 10.98 23.49 4.15
C THR A 171 11.73 22.22 4.50
N VAL A 172 11.01 21.16 4.87
CA VAL A 172 11.65 19.91 5.28
C VAL A 172 12.71 19.60 4.23
N LYS A 173 13.98 19.72 4.65
CA LYS A 173 15.11 19.53 3.77
C LYS A 173 15.21 18.04 3.43
N ASP A 174 16.13 17.71 2.54
CA ASP A 174 16.52 16.34 2.27
C ASP A 174 16.65 15.54 3.59
N LEU A 175 15.97 14.40 3.64
CA LEU A 175 16.01 13.50 4.80
C LEU A 175 17.25 12.64 4.66
N HIS A 176 18.17 12.77 5.60
CA HIS A 176 19.40 11.97 5.64
C HIS A 176 19.31 11.00 6.81
N MET A 177 19.20 9.71 6.48
CA MET A 177 19.09 8.61 7.43
C MET A 177 20.35 7.77 7.29
N ASP A 178 21.24 7.83 8.27
CA ASP A 178 22.54 7.16 8.22
C ASP A 178 22.68 6.11 9.33
N ASN A 179 23.33 4.99 8.99
CA ASN A 179 23.65 3.88 9.89
C ASN A 179 22.46 3.36 10.72
N PHE A 180 21.28 3.27 10.08
CA PHE A 180 20.09 2.79 10.77
C PHE A 180 19.93 1.28 10.65
N ASN A 181 19.45 0.68 11.74
CA ASN A 181 19.18 -0.75 11.84
C ASN A 181 17.69 -0.96 12.09
N ILE A 182 17.10 -1.93 11.38
CA ILE A 182 15.70 -2.32 11.59
C ILE A 182 15.65 -3.80 11.86
N SER A 183 15.18 -4.16 13.05
CA SER A 183 15.06 -5.54 13.50
C SER A 183 13.63 -5.81 13.95
N VAL A 184 13.00 -6.87 13.43
CA VAL A 184 11.63 -7.26 13.80
C VAL A 184 11.58 -8.74 14.16
N GLY A 185 11.00 -9.04 15.32
CA GLY A 185 10.84 -10.42 15.79
C GLY A 185 12.17 -11.19 15.91
N GLY A 186 13.26 -10.48 16.25
CA GLY A 186 14.61 -11.04 16.35
C GLY A 186 15.30 -11.32 15.01
N ARG A 187 14.75 -10.86 13.87
CA ARG A 187 15.42 -10.86 12.58
C ARG A 187 15.81 -9.44 12.20
N ASP A 188 17.09 -9.24 11.91
CA ASP A 188 17.58 -8.00 11.33
C ASP A 188 17.14 -7.94 9.86
N LEU A 189 16.31 -6.96 9.55
CA LEU A 189 15.87 -6.67 8.19
C LEU A 189 16.90 -5.77 7.52
N ILE A 190 17.16 -4.59 8.10
CA ILE A 190 18.16 -3.63 7.60
C ILE A 190 19.31 -3.57 8.61
N VAL A 191 20.54 -3.71 8.12
CA VAL A 191 21.77 -3.53 8.89
C VAL A 191 22.63 -2.49 8.19
N ASP A 192 23.08 -1.48 8.94
CA ASP A 192 23.90 -0.35 8.48
C ASP A 192 23.32 0.34 7.24
N GLY A 193 22.00 0.54 7.23
CA GLY A 193 21.30 1.23 6.16
C GLY A 193 21.68 2.71 6.12
N SER A 194 21.93 3.23 4.91
CA SER A 194 22.00 4.68 4.66
C SER A 194 21.09 5.02 3.50
N LEU A 195 20.27 6.05 3.68
CA LEU A 195 19.34 6.55 2.69
C LEU A 195 19.26 8.08 2.77
N THR A 196 19.35 8.74 1.62
CA THR A 196 19.04 10.15 1.48
C THR A 196 17.82 10.32 0.59
N LEU A 197 16.78 11.00 1.09
CA LEU A 197 15.58 11.34 0.35
C LEU A 197 15.55 12.84 0.13
N SER A 198 15.84 13.30 -1.09
CA SER A 198 15.67 14.70 -1.42
C SER A 198 14.21 15.11 -1.50
N PHE A 199 13.93 16.33 -1.02
CA PHE A 199 12.57 16.87 -0.99
C PHE A 199 11.97 17.00 -2.39
N GLY A 200 10.69 16.64 -2.54
CA GLY A 200 9.96 16.75 -3.81
C GLY A 200 10.29 15.65 -4.83
N ARG A 201 11.03 14.61 -4.42
CA ARG A 201 11.33 13.46 -5.29
C ARG A 201 10.39 12.28 -5.01
N HIS A 202 10.20 11.48 -6.05
CA HIS A 202 9.25 10.37 -6.08
C HIS A 202 10.01 9.06 -6.13
N TYR A 203 9.92 8.25 -5.07
CA TYR A 203 10.72 7.04 -4.91
C TYR A 203 9.88 5.77 -5.01
N GLY A 204 10.36 4.80 -5.77
CA GLY A 204 9.79 3.44 -5.80
C GLY A 204 10.61 2.48 -4.98
N LEU A 205 10.00 1.78 -4.02
CA LEU A 205 10.65 0.73 -3.26
C LEU A 205 10.29 -0.64 -3.85
N VAL A 206 11.26 -1.25 -4.56
CA VAL A 206 11.08 -2.55 -5.23
C VAL A 206 11.98 -3.59 -4.60
N GLY A 207 11.41 -4.75 -4.25
CA GLY A 207 12.11 -5.88 -3.64
C GLY A 207 11.25 -7.14 -3.62
N ARG A 208 11.85 -8.29 -3.30
CA ARG A 208 11.12 -9.58 -3.18
C ARG A 208 10.08 -9.52 -2.06
N ASN A 209 9.11 -10.42 -2.07
CA ASN A 209 8.14 -10.50 -0.98
C ASN A 209 8.79 -11.04 0.30
N GLY A 210 8.37 -10.53 1.45
CA GLY A 210 8.95 -10.89 2.74
C GLY A 210 10.32 -10.26 3.04
N THR A 211 10.76 -9.26 2.26
CA THR A 211 12.01 -8.54 2.52
C THR A 211 11.90 -7.43 3.56
N GLY A 212 10.69 -7.11 4.03
CA GLY A 212 10.47 -6.08 5.05
C GLY A 212 10.13 -4.69 4.52
N LYS A 213 9.64 -4.56 3.27
CA LYS A 213 9.22 -3.26 2.67
C LYS A 213 8.17 -2.53 3.53
N THR A 214 7.06 -3.19 3.83
CA THR A 214 6.00 -2.65 4.73
C THR A 214 6.55 -2.28 6.10
N THR A 215 7.42 -3.13 6.64
CA THR A 215 8.06 -2.89 7.95
C THR A 215 8.92 -1.64 7.92
N TYR A 216 9.71 -1.45 6.85
CA TYR A 216 10.51 -0.26 6.66
C TYR A 216 9.65 1.01 6.62
N LEU A 217 8.58 1.02 5.81
CA LEU A 217 7.64 2.14 5.75
C LEU A 217 6.99 2.44 7.12
N ARG A 218 6.64 1.38 7.86
CA ARG A 218 6.07 1.53 9.20
C ARG A 218 7.04 2.17 10.19
N HIS A 219 8.30 1.75 10.20
CA HIS A 219 9.34 2.36 11.05
C HIS A 219 9.60 3.83 10.66
N MET A 220 9.55 4.18 9.37
CA MET A 220 9.63 5.57 8.92
C MET A 220 8.47 6.42 9.44
N ALA A 221 7.23 5.93 9.29
CA ALA A 221 6.04 6.62 9.78
C ALA A 221 6.03 6.79 11.30
N MET A 222 6.71 5.89 12.01
CA MET A 222 6.91 5.95 13.45
C MET A 222 8.14 6.76 13.86
N HIS A 223 8.83 7.46 12.94
CA HIS A 223 10.06 8.19 13.25
C HIS A 223 11.07 7.35 14.06
N ALA A 224 11.02 6.02 13.89
CA ALA A 224 11.85 5.07 14.62
C ALA A 224 13.25 4.94 14.01
N ILE A 225 13.51 5.72 12.97
CA ILE A 225 14.77 5.79 12.26
C ILE A 225 15.34 7.19 12.45
N ASP A 226 16.58 7.26 12.92
CA ASP A 226 17.30 8.50 13.10
C ASP A 226 17.47 9.23 11.76
N GLY A 227 17.33 10.56 11.78
CA GLY A 227 17.45 11.41 10.60
C GLY A 227 16.12 12.02 10.11
N ILE A 228 14.97 11.54 10.59
CA ILE A 228 13.66 12.14 10.30
C ILE A 228 13.37 13.27 11.31
N PRO A 229 13.21 14.53 10.88
CA PRO A 229 12.89 15.64 11.78
C PRO A 229 11.55 15.45 12.50
N ALA A 230 11.44 15.87 13.75
CA ALA A 230 10.21 15.73 14.54
C ALA A 230 9.01 16.53 13.99
N ASN A 231 9.29 17.58 13.22
CA ASN A 231 8.29 18.41 12.55
C ASN A 231 7.94 17.92 11.13
N CYS A 232 8.61 16.87 10.63
CA CYS A 232 8.28 16.26 9.34
C CYS A 232 7.00 15.44 9.49
N GLN A 233 5.95 15.76 8.74
CA GLN A 233 4.74 14.95 8.74
C GLN A 233 4.92 13.75 7.82
N VAL A 234 5.12 12.56 8.40
CA VAL A 234 5.19 11.29 7.67
C VAL A 234 3.85 10.56 7.79
N LEU A 235 3.22 10.22 6.66
CA LEU A 235 1.94 9.52 6.65
C LEU A 235 2.02 8.22 5.85
N HIS A 236 1.74 7.10 6.52
CA HIS A 236 1.67 5.78 5.91
C HIS A 236 0.24 5.30 5.73
N VAL A 237 -0.11 4.94 4.49
CA VAL A 237 -1.43 4.40 4.12
C VAL A 237 -1.38 2.88 4.17
N GLU A 238 -1.47 2.32 5.38
CA GLU A 238 -1.47 0.86 5.59
C GLU A 238 -2.84 0.30 6.00
N GLN A 239 -3.73 1.16 6.50
CA GLN A 239 -4.97 0.75 7.16
C GLN A 239 -6.20 1.40 6.55
N GLU A 240 -7.28 0.62 6.48
CA GLU A 240 -8.60 1.12 6.12
C GLU A 240 -9.13 2.10 7.17
N VAL A 241 -10.01 3.01 6.75
CA VAL A 241 -10.74 3.85 7.72
C VAL A 241 -11.70 3.00 8.56
N VAL A 242 -11.92 3.43 9.80
CA VAL A 242 -12.92 2.82 10.68
C VAL A 242 -14.31 3.02 10.05
N GLY A 243 -15.13 1.97 10.07
CA GLY A 243 -16.52 2.05 9.61
C GLY A 243 -17.41 2.61 10.72
N ASP A 244 -17.80 3.87 10.59
CA ASP A 244 -18.69 4.60 11.49
C ASP A 244 -19.81 5.32 10.73
N ASP A 245 -20.53 6.21 11.41
CA ASP A 245 -21.63 7.00 10.85
C ASP A 245 -21.16 8.22 10.05
N THR A 246 -19.85 8.52 10.03
CA THR A 246 -19.32 9.64 9.25
C THR A 246 -19.41 9.33 7.76
N THR A 247 -19.73 10.32 6.94
CA THR A 247 -19.78 10.15 5.48
C THR A 247 -18.36 10.04 4.92
N ALA A 248 -18.20 9.45 3.74
CA ALA A 248 -16.89 9.37 3.09
C ALA A 248 -16.26 10.76 2.89
N LEU A 249 -17.05 11.75 2.46
CA LEU A 249 -16.61 13.14 2.31
C LEU A 249 -16.20 13.76 3.65
N GLN A 250 -17.02 13.60 4.69
CA GLN A 250 -16.72 14.16 6.00
C GLN A 250 -15.48 13.49 6.63
N CYS A 251 -15.28 12.19 6.40
CA CYS A 251 -14.09 11.47 6.85
C CYS A 251 -12.79 12.10 6.30
N VAL A 252 -12.80 12.53 5.04
CA VAL A 252 -11.67 13.24 4.42
C VAL A 252 -11.54 14.65 5.00
N LEU A 253 -12.64 15.42 5.08
CA LEU A 253 -12.61 16.78 5.63
C LEU A 253 -12.16 16.84 7.10
N ASN A 254 -12.51 15.83 7.90
CA ASN A 254 -12.11 15.73 9.31
C ASN A 254 -10.60 15.56 9.51
N SER A 255 -9.83 15.29 8.45
CA SER A 255 -8.36 15.30 8.53
C SER A 255 -7.77 16.72 8.61
N ASP A 256 -8.56 17.73 8.27
CA ASP A 256 -8.27 19.13 8.53
C ASP A 256 -8.82 19.52 9.92
N ILE A 257 -7.98 19.30 10.93
CA ILE A 257 -8.33 19.52 12.33
C ILE A 257 -8.59 21.01 12.58
N GLU A 258 -7.74 21.88 12.04
CA GLU A 258 -7.85 23.33 12.22
C GLU A 258 -9.16 23.86 11.61
N ARG A 259 -9.47 23.48 10.37
CA ARG A 259 -10.74 23.86 9.73
C ARG A 259 -11.94 23.39 10.55
N THR A 260 -11.93 22.13 10.98
CA THR A 260 -13.03 21.56 11.77
C THR A 260 -13.23 22.34 13.08
N GLN A 261 -12.15 22.62 13.81
CA GLN A 261 -12.21 23.40 15.06
C GLN A 261 -12.72 24.82 14.84
N LEU A 262 -12.24 25.52 13.81
CA LEU A 262 -12.67 26.88 13.49
C LEU A 262 -14.15 26.94 13.12
N MET A 263 -14.65 25.96 12.35
CA MET A 263 -16.07 25.88 11.99
C MET A 263 -16.96 25.56 13.20
N GLU A 264 -16.53 24.65 14.07
CA GLU A 264 -17.26 24.36 15.32
C GLU A 264 -17.31 25.58 16.24
N GLU A 265 -16.19 26.31 16.36
CA GLU A 265 -16.10 27.55 17.13
C GLU A 265 -16.99 28.65 16.53
N GLU A 266 -16.99 28.81 15.20
CA GLU A 266 -17.87 29.75 14.49
C GLU A 266 -19.35 29.49 14.81
N VAL A 267 -19.80 28.23 14.66
CA VAL A 267 -21.19 27.85 14.93
C VAL A 267 -21.58 28.13 16.38
N ARG A 268 -20.68 27.84 17.33
CA ARG A 268 -20.89 28.12 18.76
C ARG A 268 -21.02 29.62 19.02
N LEU A 269 -20.12 30.43 18.48
CA LEU A 269 -20.11 31.88 18.70
C LEU A 269 -21.32 32.57 18.07
N ILE A 270 -21.76 32.13 16.89
CA ILE A 270 -23.00 32.62 16.26
C ILE A 270 -24.22 32.29 17.12
N ALA A 271 -24.28 31.09 17.71
CA ALA A 271 -25.36 30.71 18.61
C ALA A 271 -25.38 31.60 19.87
N GLN A 272 -24.23 31.83 20.50
CA GLN A 272 -24.09 32.72 21.66
C GLN A 272 -24.46 34.16 21.34
N GLN A 273 -24.04 34.68 20.17
CA GLN A 273 -24.40 36.02 19.72
C GLN A 273 -25.91 36.19 19.58
N ARG A 274 -26.60 35.19 19.01
CA ARG A 274 -28.07 35.20 18.87
C ARG A 274 -28.78 35.15 20.23
N GLU A 275 -28.29 34.36 21.17
CA GLU A 275 -28.84 34.29 22.53
C GLU A 275 -28.74 35.66 23.24
N LEU A 276 -27.57 36.31 23.16
CA LEU A 276 -27.35 37.64 23.73
C LEU A 276 -28.21 38.74 23.10
N GLU A 277 -28.51 38.63 21.80
CA GLU A 277 -29.42 39.55 21.08
C GLU A 277 -30.88 39.38 21.50
N VAL A 278 -31.30 38.14 21.77
CA VAL A 278 -32.65 37.86 22.28
C VAL A 278 -32.80 38.39 23.72
N GLU A 279 -31.78 38.22 24.56
CA GLU A 279 -31.77 38.79 25.91
C GLU A 279 -31.83 40.32 25.91
N ASP A 280 -31.12 40.98 24.98
CA ASP A 280 -31.20 42.44 24.79
C ASP A 280 -32.62 42.89 24.40
N ALA A 281 -33.28 42.14 23.51
CA ALA A 281 -34.63 42.44 23.06
C ALA A 281 -35.69 42.28 24.15
N LEU A 282 -35.43 41.45 25.17
CA LEU A 282 -36.31 41.23 26.31
C LEU A 282 -36.17 42.30 27.41
N GLY A 283 -35.29 43.29 27.24
CA GLY A 283 -35.23 44.49 28.09
C GLY A 283 -34.57 44.28 29.45
N ASN A 284 -33.76 43.23 29.62
CA ASN A 284 -32.88 43.13 30.78
C ASN A 284 -31.75 44.16 30.64
N GLU A 285 -31.75 45.22 31.45
CA GLU A 285 -30.67 46.22 31.49
C GLU A 285 -29.32 45.52 31.66
N LYS A 286 -28.44 45.59 30.66
CA LYS A 286 -27.10 45.04 30.75
C LYS A 286 -26.18 45.99 31.51
N ASP A 287 -25.46 45.44 32.49
CA ASP A 287 -24.23 46.01 33.02
C ASP A 287 -23.17 46.18 31.89
N GLN A 288 -22.16 47.02 32.11
CA GLN A 288 -21.04 47.27 31.17
C GLN A 288 -20.37 45.97 30.64
N ASN A 289 -20.49 44.86 31.36
CA ASN A 289 -19.96 43.54 30.97
C ASN A 289 -20.63 42.95 29.73
N GLY A 290 -21.94 43.14 29.53
CA GLY A 290 -22.66 42.46 28.44
C GLY A 290 -22.40 43.08 27.05
N ALA A 291 -22.05 44.37 26.99
CA ALA A 291 -21.58 45.01 25.76
C ALA A 291 -20.14 44.55 25.41
N ALA A 292 -19.26 44.48 26.41
CA ALA A 292 -17.88 44.01 26.22
C ALA A 292 -17.81 42.54 25.75
N GLU A 293 -18.72 41.68 26.22
CA GLU A 293 -18.82 40.28 25.78
C GLU A 293 -19.26 40.16 24.31
N LYS A 294 -20.22 41.00 23.88
CA LYS A 294 -20.67 41.05 22.47
C LYS A 294 -19.55 41.50 21.54
N ASP A 295 -18.80 42.52 21.94
CA ASP A 295 -17.65 43.01 21.18
C ASP A 295 -16.56 41.94 21.09
N ALA A 296 -16.27 41.21 22.18
CA ALA A 296 -15.29 40.12 22.18
C ALA A 296 -15.69 38.95 21.26
N ILE A 297 -16.98 38.57 21.22
CA ILE A 297 -17.49 37.55 20.30
C ILE A 297 -17.34 38.00 18.84
N SER A 298 -17.70 39.25 18.55
CA SER A 298 -17.56 39.84 17.22
C SER A 298 -16.10 39.87 16.76
N ASP A 299 -15.18 40.29 17.63
CA ASP A 299 -13.75 40.29 17.36
C ASP A 299 -13.21 38.88 17.11
N ARG A 300 -13.66 37.89 17.90
CA ARG A 300 -13.26 36.49 17.72
C ARG A 300 -13.79 35.91 16.41
N LEU A 301 -15.04 36.18 16.06
CA LEU A 301 -15.62 35.77 14.77
C LEU A 301 -14.86 36.39 13.60
N ALA A 302 -14.47 37.67 13.68
CA ALA A 302 -13.65 38.32 12.65
C ALA A 302 -12.28 37.64 12.49
N GLN A 303 -11.64 37.23 13.59
CA GLN A 303 -10.39 36.45 13.54
C GLN A 303 -10.59 35.07 12.89
N ILE A 304 -11.68 34.37 13.24
CA ILE A 304 -12.02 33.06 12.67
C ILE A 304 -12.27 33.19 11.17
N TYR A 305 -13.07 34.16 10.72
CA TYR A 305 -13.33 34.38 9.29
C TYR A 305 -12.03 34.67 8.52
N LYS A 306 -11.16 35.51 9.07
CA LYS A 306 -9.86 35.79 8.48
C LYS A 306 -9.00 34.53 8.38
N ARG A 307 -9.02 33.65 9.38
CA ARG A 307 -8.26 32.40 9.35
C ARG A 307 -8.89 31.37 8.40
N LEU A 308 -10.21 31.23 8.37
CA LEU A 308 -10.94 30.37 7.43
C LEU A 308 -10.71 30.78 5.97
N GLU A 309 -10.65 32.08 5.69
CA GLU A 309 -10.26 32.61 4.37
C GLU A 309 -8.80 32.28 4.05
N PHE A 310 -7.88 32.49 5.00
CA PHE A 310 -6.46 32.21 4.81
C PHE A 310 -6.17 30.73 4.50
N ILE A 311 -6.89 29.81 5.14
CA ILE A 311 -6.73 28.36 4.91
C ILE A 311 -7.58 27.82 3.73
N ASP A 312 -8.26 28.71 3.01
CA ASP A 312 -9.18 28.37 1.91
C ASP A 312 -10.20 27.27 2.30
N ALA A 313 -10.79 27.44 3.49
CA ALA A 313 -11.67 26.45 4.12
C ALA A 313 -12.93 26.12 3.29
N TYR A 314 -13.40 27.08 2.50
CA TYR A 314 -14.60 26.97 1.67
C TYR A 314 -14.36 26.15 0.39
N SER A 315 -13.12 26.10 -0.12
CA SER A 315 -12.79 25.23 -1.27
C SER A 315 -12.53 23.78 -0.86
N ALA A 316 -12.26 23.54 0.43
CA ALA A 316 -11.87 22.24 0.98
C ALA A 316 -12.85 21.11 0.61
N GLU A 317 -14.15 21.38 0.64
CA GLU A 317 -15.18 20.40 0.27
C GLU A 317 -15.09 20.01 -1.21
N ALA A 318 -14.92 20.98 -2.10
CA ALA A 318 -14.75 20.72 -3.53
C ALA A 318 -13.46 19.96 -3.83
N ARG A 319 -12.36 20.29 -3.14
CA ARG A 319 -11.08 19.56 -3.24
C ARG A 319 -11.22 18.11 -2.78
N ALA A 320 -11.80 17.88 -1.60
CA ALA A 320 -12.05 16.54 -1.07
C ALA A 320 -12.97 15.72 -1.97
N ALA A 321 -14.06 16.32 -2.46
CA ALA A 321 -14.98 15.69 -3.39
C ALA A 321 -14.32 15.34 -4.74
N SER A 322 -13.41 16.18 -5.23
CA SER A 322 -12.66 15.93 -6.46
C SER A 322 -11.68 14.76 -6.31
N ILE A 323 -10.96 14.66 -5.19
CA ILE A 323 -10.07 13.53 -4.88
C ILE A 323 -10.89 12.23 -4.80
N LEU A 324 -12.01 12.25 -4.07
CA LEU A 324 -12.91 11.08 -3.97
C LEU A 324 -13.48 10.69 -5.34
N ALA A 325 -13.92 11.65 -6.15
CA ALA A 325 -14.40 11.37 -7.50
C ALA A 325 -13.33 10.71 -8.38
N GLY A 326 -12.08 11.16 -8.25
CA GLY A 326 -10.92 10.56 -8.91
C GLY A 326 -10.67 9.09 -8.53
N LEU A 327 -10.91 8.74 -7.26
CA LEU A 327 -10.86 7.36 -6.76
C LEU A 327 -12.15 6.56 -7.01
N SER A 328 -12.94 7.00 -7.98
CA SER A 328 -14.20 6.38 -8.43
C SER A 328 -15.36 6.43 -7.43
N PHE A 329 -15.41 7.43 -6.53
CA PHE A 329 -16.59 7.67 -5.68
C PHE A 329 -17.60 8.59 -6.36
N THR A 330 -18.81 8.10 -6.59
CA THR A 330 -19.93 8.92 -7.08
C THR A 330 -20.38 9.95 -6.03
N PRO A 331 -21.08 11.03 -6.42
CA PRO A 331 -21.61 12.02 -5.47
C PRO A 331 -22.51 11.41 -4.39
N GLU A 332 -23.25 10.34 -4.72
CA GLU A 332 -24.06 9.60 -3.76
C GLU A 332 -23.21 8.82 -2.77
N MET A 333 -22.15 8.16 -3.25
CA MET A 333 -21.20 7.44 -2.39
C MET A 333 -20.48 8.39 -1.44
N GLN A 334 -20.11 9.58 -1.88
CA GLN A 334 -19.45 10.58 -1.03
C GLN A 334 -20.29 10.96 0.20
N ARG A 335 -21.62 10.91 0.09
CA ARG A 335 -22.58 11.18 1.18
C ARG A 335 -22.94 9.95 2.01
N LYS A 336 -22.48 8.76 1.61
CA LYS A 336 -22.75 7.51 2.31
C LYS A 336 -21.81 7.35 3.51
N ALA A 337 -22.31 6.77 4.60
CA ALA A 337 -21.54 6.47 5.80
C ALA A 337 -20.42 5.45 5.53
N THR A 338 -19.26 5.63 6.16
CA THR A 338 -18.06 4.78 6.02
C THR A 338 -18.36 3.32 6.39
N LYS A 339 -19.21 3.05 7.39
CA LYS A 339 -19.64 1.70 7.79
C LYS A 339 -20.38 0.91 6.69
N ALA A 340 -20.90 1.59 5.68
CA ALA A 340 -21.65 0.98 4.59
C ALA A 340 -20.79 0.64 3.36
N PHE A 341 -19.47 0.79 3.48
CA PHE A 341 -18.49 0.44 2.46
C PHE A 341 -17.74 -0.86 2.81
N SER A 342 -17.31 -1.60 1.80
CA SER A 342 -16.41 -2.74 1.99
C SER A 342 -15.02 -2.27 2.44
N GLY A 343 -14.17 -3.18 2.92
CA GLY A 343 -12.82 -2.83 3.34
C GLY A 343 -11.97 -2.20 2.23
N GLY A 344 -12.08 -2.69 0.99
CA GLY A 344 -11.40 -2.09 -0.16
C GLY A 344 -11.82 -0.63 -0.41
N TRP A 345 -13.12 -0.34 -0.33
CA TRP A 345 -13.62 1.04 -0.43
C TRP A 345 -13.15 1.91 0.76
N ARG A 346 -13.14 1.37 1.98
CA ARG A 346 -12.60 2.08 3.16
C ARG A 346 -11.10 2.32 3.04
N MET A 347 -10.35 1.45 2.37
CA MET A 347 -8.95 1.71 2.01
C MET A 347 -8.83 2.85 1.01
N ARG A 348 -9.71 2.94 0.00
CA ARG A 348 -9.73 4.10 -0.91
C ARG A 348 -10.04 5.42 -0.18
N ILE A 349 -10.91 5.41 0.83
CA ILE A 349 -11.15 6.60 1.68
C ILE A 349 -9.88 6.95 2.46
N ALA A 350 -9.14 5.96 2.98
CA ALA A 350 -7.87 6.20 3.66
C ALA A 350 -6.83 6.84 2.74
N LEU A 351 -6.75 6.38 1.48
CA LEU A 351 -5.93 7.00 0.45
C LEU A 351 -6.40 8.44 0.14
N ALA A 352 -7.69 8.66 -0.06
CA ALA A 352 -8.25 10.01 -0.29
C ALA A 352 -7.88 10.98 0.83
N ARG A 353 -7.98 10.53 2.08
CA ARG A 353 -7.57 11.29 3.26
C ARG A 353 -6.09 11.64 3.23
N ALA A 354 -5.24 10.68 2.87
CA ALA A 354 -3.79 10.92 2.79
C ALA A 354 -3.41 11.92 1.69
N LEU A 355 -4.05 11.82 0.52
CA LEU A 355 -3.87 12.78 -0.57
C LEU A 355 -4.35 14.17 -0.18
N PHE A 356 -5.46 14.28 0.57
CA PHE A 356 -6.00 15.56 1.03
C PHE A 356 -5.15 16.22 2.13
N ILE A 357 -4.49 15.43 2.99
CA ILE A 357 -3.59 15.96 4.03
C ILE A 357 -2.34 16.62 3.43
N GLU A 358 -1.85 16.10 2.30
CA GLU A 358 -0.59 16.53 1.68
C GLU A 358 0.60 16.51 2.67
N PRO A 359 0.94 15.34 3.27
CA PRO A 359 2.05 15.20 4.21
C PRO A 359 3.41 15.48 3.55
N ASP A 360 4.44 15.82 4.34
CA ASP A 360 5.80 16.07 3.85
C ASP A 360 6.44 14.83 3.21
N LEU A 361 6.13 13.66 3.78
CA LEU A 361 6.49 12.36 3.25
C LEU A 361 5.26 11.44 3.23
N LEU A 362 4.76 11.15 2.03
CA LEU A 362 3.67 10.20 1.82
C LEU A 362 4.24 8.79 1.57
N LEU A 363 3.78 7.80 2.33
CA LEU A 363 4.19 6.40 2.18
C LEU A 363 2.98 5.57 1.72
N LEU A 364 3.10 4.95 0.55
CA LEU A 364 2.06 4.15 -0.09
C LEU A 364 2.52 2.70 -0.20
N ASP A 365 1.79 1.77 0.40
CA ASP A 365 2.08 0.34 0.31
C ASP A 365 1.02 -0.36 -0.55
N GLU A 366 1.41 -0.77 -1.76
CA GLU A 366 0.54 -1.37 -2.78
C GLU A 366 -0.78 -0.61 -3.02
N PRO A 367 -0.74 0.71 -3.32
CA PRO A 367 -1.94 1.54 -3.40
C PRO A 367 -2.90 1.10 -4.53
N THR A 368 -2.41 0.39 -5.54
CA THR A 368 -3.17 -0.06 -6.71
C THR A 368 -4.03 -1.29 -6.45
N ASN A 369 -3.74 -2.09 -5.42
CA ASN A 369 -4.39 -3.41 -5.19
C ASN A 369 -5.91 -3.35 -4.95
N HIS A 370 -6.41 -2.20 -4.51
CA HIS A 370 -7.83 -2.01 -4.23
C HIS A 370 -8.48 -1.00 -5.19
N LEU A 371 -7.77 -0.59 -6.25
CA LEU A 371 -8.23 0.38 -7.23
C LEU A 371 -8.68 -0.31 -8.51
N ASP A 372 -9.70 0.26 -9.15
CA ASP A 372 -10.07 -0.08 -10.52
C ASP A 372 -9.15 0.68 -11.49
N LEU A 373 -9.11 0.26 -12.75
CA LEU A 373 -8.24 0.86 -13.76
C LEU A 373 -8.41 2.38 -13.87
N HIS A 374 -9.65 2.88 -13.78
CA HIS A 374 -9.92 4.31 -13.84
C HIS A 374 -9.29 5.06 -12.66
N ALA A 375 -9.44 4.55 -11.44
CA ALA A 375 -8.84 5.13 -10.25
C ALA A 375 -7.31 5.02 -10.26
N VAL A 376 -6.73 3.96 -10.83
CA VAL A 376 -5.27 3.83 -11.01
C VAL A 376 -4.75 4.92 -11.94
N LEU A 377 -5.34 5.10 -13.12
CA LEU A 377 -4.93 6.12 -14.10
C LEU A 377 -5.08 7.55 -13.53
N TRP A 378 -6.15 7.79 -12.78
CA TRP A 378 -6.32 9.06 -12.08
C TRP A 378 -5.23 9.27 -11.03
N LEU A 379 -4.94 8.25 -10.21
CA LEU A 379 -3.92 8.31 -9.18
C LEU A 379 -2.52 8.55 -9.78
N GLU A 380 -2.18 7.91 -10.90
CA GLU A 380 -0.94 8.15 -11.62
C GLU A 380 -0.82 9.62 -12.04
N THR A 381 -1.86 10.15 -12.70
CA THR A 381 -1.90 11.54 -13.16
C THR A 381 -1.80 12.52 -12.00
N TYR A 382 -2.39 12.17 -10.85
CA TYR A 382 -2.38 12.97 -9.64
C TYR A 382 -0.99 12.96 -8.99
N LEU A 383 -0.37 11.78 -8.81
CA LEU A 383 0.95 11.63 -8.18
C LEU A 383 2.09 12.19 -9.02
N VAL A 384 1.99 12.20 -10.36
CA VAL A 384 2.98 12.87 -11.23
C VAL A 384 3.09 14.37 -10.91
N LYS A 385 2.00 15.00 -10.49
CA LYS A 385 1.94 16.43 -10.13
C LYS A 385 2.14 16.69 -8.64
N TRP A 386 2.43 15.65 -7.86
CA TRP A 386 2.59 15.78 -6.42
C TRP A 386 3.78 16.68 -6.08
N PRO A 387 3.61 17.72 -5.25
CA PRO A 387 4.67 18.69 -5.01
C PRO A 387 5.69 18.25 -3.94
N LYS A 388 5.36 17.23 -3.15
CA LYS A 388 6.13 16.78 -1.98
C LYS A 388 6.82 15.44 -2.24
N THR A 389 7.44 14.85 -1.23
CA THR A 389 8.11 13.56 -1.36
C THR A 389 7.11 12.42 -1.14
N PHE A 390 7.21 11.35 -1.92
CA PHE A 390 6.54 10.10 -1.59
C PHE A 390 7.40 8.87 -1.88
N ILE A 391 7.12 7.80 -1.14
CA ILE A 391 7.65 6.46 -1.40
C ILE A 391 6.47 5.55 -1.69
N VAL A 392 6.54 4.82 -2.80
CA VAL A 392 5.55 3.81 -3.14
C VAL A 392 6.19 2.44 -3.24
N VAL A 393 5.58 1.45 -2.57
CA VAL A 393 5.82 0.03 -2.81
C VAL A 393 4.73 -0.42 -3.77
N SER A 394 5.11 -0.93 -4.93
CA SER A 394 4.15 -1.55 -5.85
C SER A 394 4.82 -2.67 -6.64
N HIS A 395 4.04 -3.66 -7.03
CA HIS A 395 4.42 -4.63 -8.05
C HIS A 395 4.02 -4.20 -9.49
N ALA A 396 3.21 -3.14 -9.63
CA ALA A 396 2.72 -2.65 -10.91
C ALA A 396 3.79 -1.84 -11.65
N ARG A 397 4.47 -2.47 -12.62
CA ARG A 397 5.59 -1.85 -13.36
C ARG A 397 5.18 -0.59 -14.14
N GLU A 398 4.01 -0.60 -14.77
CA GLU A 398 3.51 0.53 -15.55
C GLU A 398 3.28 1.76 -14.66
N PHE A 399 2.61 1.56 -13.52
CA PHE A 399 2.41 2.59 -12.51
C PHE A 399 3.74 3.19 -12.03
N LEU A 400 4.71 2.35 -11.69
CA LEU A 400 6.03 2.79 -11.22
C LEU A 400 6.79 3.57 -12.31
N ASN A 401 6.75 3.11 -13.56
CA ASN A 401 7.44 3.78 -14.68
C ASN A 401 6.87 5.18 -14.98
N THR A 402 5.57 5.39 -14.73
CA THR A 402 4.91 6.68 -14.98
C THR A 402 5.16 7.67 -13.85
N VAL A 403 5.11 7.20 -12.61
CA VAL A 403 4.99 8.06 -11.42
C VAL A 403 6.35 8.41 -10.78
N LEU A 404 7.36 7.56 -10.97
CA LEU A 404 8.62 7.66 -10.24
C LEU A 404 9.69 8.49 -10.93
N LEU A 405 10.53 9.11 -10.10
CA LEU A 405 11.76 9.77 -10.51
C LEU A 405 12.98 8.92 -10.17
N ASP A 406 12.96 8.23 -9.03
CA ASP A 406 14.08 7.42 -8.54
C ASP A 406 13.59 6.06 -8.03
N LEU A 407 14.43 5.03 -8.15
CA LEU A 407 14.10 3.66 -7.75
C LEU A 407 15.05 3.20 -6.66
N LEU A 408 14.48 2.86 -5.51
CA LEU A 408 15.17 2.27 -4.36
C LEU A 408 15.11 0.75 -4.47
N LEU A 409 16.26 0.16 -4.81
CA LEU A 409 16.40 -1.29 -4.88
C LEU A 409 16.69 -1.85 -3.50
N SER A 410 15.73 -2.64 -3.02
CA SER A 410 15.86 -3.43 -1.81
C SER A 410 16.75 -4.65 -2.10
N LYS A 411 18.07 -4.47 -1.99
CA LYS A 411 19.04 -5.58 -1.91
C LYS A 411 19.24 -5.96 -0.45
N PHE A 412 18.35 -6.81 0.06
CA PHE A 412 18.60 -7.49 1.32
C PHE A 412 19.50 -8.69 1.04
N GLU A 413 20.80 -8.51 1.24
CA GLU A 413 21.73 -9.64 1.29
C GLU A 413 21.41 -10.46 2.53
N ASN A 414 20.72 -11.59 2.33
CA ASN A 414 20.53 -12.57 3.39
C ASN A 414 21.91 -13.15 3.74
N TYR A 415 22.43 -12.83 4.92
CA TYR A 415 23.53 -13.56 5.56
C TYR A 415 23.09 -14.96 6.01
#